data_AF-A0A9P7LBJ4-F1
#
_entry.id   AF-A0A9P7LBJ4-F1
#
_cell.length_a   1.000
_cell.length_b   1.000
_cell.length_c   1.000
_cell.angle_alpha   90.00
_cell.angle_beta   90.00
_cell.angle_gamma   90.00
#
_symmetry.space_group_name_H-M   'P 1'
#
loop_
_entity.id
_entity.type
_entity.pdbx_description
1 polymer ?
#
loop_
_entity_poly.entity_id
_entity_poly.type
_entity_poly.pdbx_seq_one_letter_code
_entity_poly.pdbx_strand_id
1 'polypeptide(L)'
;MLAKLSVAFTLAAFALASPPIDKLCPSQSGMPAKPNPTLPSNGGASELPEPSQGAALKYIALGFGIQNYTCADTNTTPTPISALAILYNITHLYPR
;
A
#
# COMPACT_ATOMS: atom_id res chain seq x y z
N MET A 1 58.09 16.49 -7.17
CA MET A 1 58.11 15.27 -8.01
C MET A 1 56.67 14.84 -8.19
N LEU A 2 56.08 15.14 -9.35
CA LEU A 2 54.70 14.77 -9.72
C LEU A 2 54.60 13.26 -9.91
N ALA A 3 53.66 12.59 -9.25
CA ALA A 3 53.33 11.20 -9.52
C ALA A 3 51.82 11.04 -9.78
N LYS A 4 51.52 11.13 -11.09
CA LYS A 4 50.57 10.29 -11.86
C LYS A 4 49.10 10.27 -11.43
N LEU A 5 48.34 11.02 -12.25
CA LEU A 5 46.95 10.82 -12.62
C LEU A 5 46.65 9.34 -12.96
N SER A 6 45.54 8.81 -12.44
CA SER A 6 44.84 7.66 -13.03
C SER A 6 43.34 7.81 -12.78
N VAL A 7 42.66 8.38 -13.76
CA VAL A 7 41.19 8.42 -13.83
C VAL A 7 40.71 7.03 -14.19
N ALA A 8 39.94 6.38 -13.32
CA ALA A 8 39.20 5.18 -13.67
C ALA A 8 37.71 5.55 -13.76
N PHE A 9 37.24 5.68 -15.00
CA PHE A 9 35.86 5.92 -15.37
C PHE A 9 35.18 4.54 -15.48
N THR A 10 34.46 4.09 -14.46
CA THR A 10 33.68 2.84 -14.55
C THR A 10 32.27 3.15 -15.04
N LEU A 11 32.05 2.92 -16.34
CA LEU A 11 30.73 2.96 -16.97
C LEU A 11 29.84 1.81 -16.47
N ALA A 12 28.61 2.19 -16.10
CA ALA A 12 27.31 1.56 -16.35
C ALA A 12 27.18 0.02 -16.30
N ALA A 13 26.33 -0.44 -15.37
CA ALA A 13 25.44 -1.57 -15.60
C ALA A 13 24.05 -1.25 -15.03
N PHE A 14 23.24 -0.47 -15.77
CA PHE A 14 21.79 -0.50 -15.61
C PHE A 14 21.28 -1.78 -16.27
N ALA A 15 21.28 -2.89 -15.52
CA ALA A 15 20.56 -4.08 -15.93
C ALA A 15 19.08 -3.90 -15.53
N LEU A 16 18.24 -3.65 -16.52
CA LEU A 16 16.78 -3.72 -16.44
C LEU A 16 16.38 -5.14 -16.01
N ALA A 17 16.16 -5.36 -14.72
CA ALA A 17 15.43 -6.54 -14.24
C ALA A 17 13.93 -6.26 -14.35
N SER A 18 13.41 -6.15 -15.57
CA SER A 18 11.98 -6.23 -15.82
C SER A 18 11.60 -7.72 -15.74
N PRO A 19 10.71 -8.15 -14.83
CA PRO A 19 10.21 -9.52 -14.89
C PRO A 19 9.46 -9.71 -16.22
N PRO A 20 9.61 -10.85 -16.90
CA PRO A 20 8.87 -11.11 -18.12
C PRO A 20 7.37 -11.06 -17.83
N ILE A 21 6.66 -10.16 -18.51
CA ILE A 21 5.21 -10.23 -18.68
C ILE A 21 4.98 -11.47 -19.54
N ASP A 22 4.67 -12.60 -18.89
CA ASP A 22 3.80 -13.67 -19.40
C ASP A 22 3.82 -14.86 -18.43
N LYS A 23 3.16 -14.67 -17.30
CA LYS A 23 2.44 -15.77 -16.64
C LYS A 23 1.06 -15.24 -16.31
N LEU A 24 0.11 -15.40 -17.24
CA LEU A 24 -1.27 -15.58 -16.80
C LEU A 24 -1.22 -16.67 -15.73
N CYS A 25 -1.62 -16.33 -14.50
CA CYS A 25 -1.76 -17.31 -13.44
C CYS A 25 -2.58 -18.47 -14.01
N PRO A 26 -2.07 -19.72 -14.01
CA PRO A 26 -2.91 -20.85 -14.36
C PRO A 26 -4.13 -20.80 -13.46
N SER A 27 -5.33 -20.91 -14.06
CA SER A 27 -6.58 -20.96 -13.28
C SER A 27 -6.47 -22.15 -12.34
N GLN A 28 -6.14 -21.87 -11.07
CA GLN A 28 -5.92 -22.89 -10.07
C GLN A 28 -7.27 -23.46 -9.66
N SER A 29 -7.74 -24.50 -10.37
CA SER A 29 -8.77 -25.41 -9.89
C SER A 29 -8.22 -26.14 -8.67
N GLY A 30 -8.37 -25.53 -7.50
CA GLY A 30 -7.78 -25.99 -6.25
C GLY A 30 -7.40 -24.89 -5.25
N MET A 31 -7.66 -23.61 -5.56
CA MET A 31 -7.48 -22.56 -4.54
C MET A 31 -8.37 -22.87 -3.31
N PRO A 32 -7.82 -22.79 -2.08
CA PRO A 32 -8.64 -22.84 -0.88
C PRO A 32 -9.77 -21.82 -1.01
N ALA A 33 -10.97 -22.20 -0.56
CA ALA A 33 -12.16 -21.35 -0.61
C ALA A 33 -11.76 -19.95 -0.18
N LYS A 34 -12.02 -18.95 -1.05
CA LYS A 34 -11.66 -17.56 -0.81
C LYS A 34 -12.16 -17.20 0.59
N PRO A 35 -11.26 -16.94 1.57
CA PRO A 35 -11.72 -16.65 2.91
C PRO A 35 -12.66 -15.46 2.81
N ASN A 36 -13.82 -15.56 3.46
CA ASN A 36 -14.75 -14.45 3.48
C ASN A 36 -13.99 -13.25 4.06
N PRO A 37 -13.82 -12.16 3.29
CA PRO A 37 -13.04 -11.03 3.76
C PRO A 37 -13.70 -10.52 5.04
N THR A 38 -12.99 -10.70 6.14
CA THR A 38 -13.42 -10.16 7.43
C THR A 38 -13.15 -8.68 7.34
N LEU A 39 -14.18 -7.86 7.55
CA LEU A 39 -13.97 -6.42 7.64
C LEU A 39 -12.92 -6.17 8.73
N PRO A 40 -11.90 -5.34 8.46
CA PRO A 40 -10.92 -5.02 9.48
C PRO A 40 -11.67 -4.45 10.68
N SER A 41 -11.39 -5.02 11.86
CA SER A 41 -11.75 -4.36 13.12
C SER A 41 -11.13 -2.98 13.04
N ASN A 42 -11.99 -2.01 13.21
CA ASN A 42 -11.92 -0.69 12.65
C ASN A 42 -10.68 0.07 13.19
N GLY A 43 -10.03 0.86 12.33
CA GLY A 43 -9.08 1.91 12.73
C GLY A 43 -7.73 1.59 13.41
N GLY A 44 -7.38 0.35 13.78
CA GLY A 44 -6.05 0.02 14.34
C GLY A 44 -6.06 -0.40 15.81
N ALA A 45 -5.11 0.09 16.62
CA ALA A 45 -4.95 -0.35 18.03
C ALA A 45 -6.05 0.13 18.98
N SER A 46 -6.76 1.21 18.61
CA SER A 46 -7.91 1.71 19.35
C SER A 46 -9.00 2.06 18.37
N GLU A 47 -10.20 1.64 18.74
CA GLU A 47 -11.40 1.92 17.98
C GLU A 47 -11.83 3.38 18.14
N LEU A 48 -12.50 3.94 17.12
CA LEU A 48 -13.19 5.21 17.29
C LEU A 48 -14.40 5.00 18.23
N PRO A 49 -14.69 5.96 19.12
CA PRO A 49 -15.86 5.84 19.99
C PRO A 49 -17.14 5.72 19.16
N GLU A 50 -18.13 5.03 19.71
CA GLU A 50 -19.45 4.95 19.08
C GLU A 50 -20.05 6.35 18.88
N PRO A 51 -20.79 6.58 17.78
CA PRO A 51 -21.51 7.82 17.59
C PRO A 51 -22.49 8.10 18.73
N SER A 52 -22.64 9.38 19.11
CA SER A 52 -23.60 9.79 20.14
C SER A 52 -25.03 9.36 19.79
N GLN A 53 -25.82 8.99 20.81
CA GLN A 53 -27.22 8.63 20.62
C GLN A 53 -28.00 9.74 19.89
N GLY A 54 -28.72 9.37 18.84
CA GLY A 54 -29.45 10.31 17.98
C GLY A 54 -28.63 10.94 16.84
N ALA A 55 -27.36 10.56 16.68
CA ALA A 55 -26.57 10.95 15.51
C ALA A 55 -27.22 10.42 14.22
N ALA A 56 -27.22 11.23 13.17
CA ALA A 56 -27.74 10.89 11.85
C ALA A 56 -26.63 10.95 10.81
N LEU A 57 -26.64 10.03 9.86
CA LEU A 57 -25.71 10.02 8.73
C LEU A 57 -25.89 11.29 7.88
N LYS A 58 -24.82 12.08 7.74
CA LYS A 58 -24.82 13.30 6.91
C LYS A 58 -24.01 13.14 5.63
N TYR A 59 -22.87 12.47 5.73
CA TYR A 59 -21.95 12.29 4.63
C TYR A 59 -21.40 10.87 4.59
N ILE A 60 -21.14 10.39 3.39
CA ILE A 60 -20.37 9.17 3.13
C ILE A 60 -19.14 9.58 2.33
N ALA A 61 -17.96 9.23 2.84
CA ALA A 61 -16.69 9.46 2.17
C ALA A 61 -16.05 8.13 1.75
N LEU A 62 -15.53 8.08 0.53
CA LEU A 62 -14.65 7.01 0.06
C LEU A 62 -13.21 7.52 0.08
N GLY A 63 -12.36 6.87 0.87
CA GLY A 63 -10.92 7.18 0.93
C GLY A 63 -10.12 6.27 -0.02
N PHE A 64 -9.25 6.86 -0.83
CA PHE A 64 -8.17 6.15 -1.52
C PHE A 64 -6.83 6.68 -1.03
N GLY A 65 -5.95 5.80 -0.56
CA GLY A 65 -4.70 6.23 0.04
C GLY A 65 -3.53 5.30 -0.24
N ILE A 66 -2.35 5.83 0.04
CA ILE A 66 -1.06 5.16 -0.06
C ILE A 66 -0.41 5.20 1.32
N GLN A 67 0.16 4.08 1.72
CA GLN A 67 0.91 3.94 2.96
C GLN A 67 2.39 3.71 2.60
N ASN A 68 3.26 4.62 3.05
CA ASN A 68 4.71 4.45 2.92
C ASN A 68 5.25 3.72 4.16
N TYR A 69 6.13 2.76 3.91
CA TYR A 69 6.82 1.96 4.91
C TYR A 69 8.33 2.14 4.76
N THR A 70 9.04 1.99 5.87
CA THR A 70 10.51 1.86 5.88
C THR A 70 10.91 0.50 6.43
N CYS A 71 12.05 -0.01 6.00
CA CYS A 71 12.70 -1.18 6.56
C CYS A 71 14.08 -0.78 7.07
N ALA A 72 14.55 -1.36 8.17
CA ALA A 72 15.93 -1.17 8.60
C ALA A 72 16.89 -1.98 7.72
N ASP A 73 16.50 -3.22 7.37
CA ASP A 73 17.22 -4.14 6.48
C ASP A 73 16.25 -5.02 5.69
N THR A 74 16.76 -5.84 4.74
CA THR A 74 15.97 -6.68 3.84
C THR A 74 15.12 -7.75 4.53
N ASN A 75 15.45 -8.14 5.76
CA ASN A 75 14.75 -9.18 6.52
C ASN A 75 13.93 -8.61 7.71
N THR A 76 13.72 -7.30 7.76
CA THR A 76 12.99 -6.65 8.84
C THR A 76 11.52 -6.45 8.50
N THR A 77 10.66 -6.53 9.51
CA THR A 77 9.24 -6.21 9.33
C THR A 77 9.11 -4.72 8.96
N PRO A 78 8.49 -4.39 7.82
CA PRO A 78 8.30 -3.01 7.40
C PRO A 78 7.52 -2.22 8.45
N THR A 79 8.02 -1.03 8.79
CA THR A 79 7.38 -0.13 9.76
C THR A 79 6.70 1.02 9.03
N PRO A 80 5.42 1.32 9.29
CA PRO A 80 4.74 2.44 8.64
C PRO A 80 5.33 3.76 9.10
N ILE A 81 5.63 4.67 8.15
CA ILE A 81 6.23 5.98 8.45
C ILE A 81 5.33 7.16 8.07
N SER A 82 4.48 6.99 7.06
CA SER A 82 3.57 8.05 6.62
C SER A 82 2.44 7.50 5.76
N ALA A 83 1.27 8.12 5.80
CA ALA A 83 0.16 7.82 4.92
C ALA A 83 -0.35 9.10 4.24
N LEU A 84 -0.86 8.95 3.01
CA LEU A 84 -1.60 9.99 2.31
C LEU A 84 -2.91 9.39 1.79
N ALA A 85 -4.02 10.08 1.97
CA ALA A 85 -5.31 9.67 1.41
C ALA A 85 -6.08 10.84 0.81
N ILE A 86 -6.80 10.55 -0.27
CA ILE A 86 -7.78 11.43 -0.91
C ILE A 86 -9.17 10.92 -0.52
N LEU A 87 -10.06 11.83 -0.11
CA LEU A 87 -11.43 11.50 0.25
C LEU A 87 -12.41 12.06 -0.79
N TYR A 88 -13.30 11.21 -1.26
CA TYR A 88 -14.38 11.56 -2.19
C TYR A 88 -15.72 11.50 -1.48
N ASN A 89 -16.51 12.57 -1.59
CA ASN A 89 -17.89 12.57 -1.08
C ASN A 89 -18.80 11.78 -2.02
N ILE A 90 -19.26 10.63 -1.56
CA ILE A 90 -20.14 9.73 -2.31
C ILE A 90 -21.55 9.65 -1.73
N THR A 91 -21.93 10.59 -0.86
CA THR A 91 -23.26 10.64 -0.22
C THR A 91 -24.41 10.56 -1.24
N HIS A 92 -24.20 11.11 -2.44
CA HIS A 92 -25.19 11.11 -3.51
C HIS A 92 -25.53 9.70 -4.05
N LEU A 93 -24.68 8.70 -3.79
CA LEU A 93 -24.91 7.31 -4.18
C LEU A 93 -25.69 6.50 -3.13
N TYR A 94 -25.95 7.07 -1.95
CA TYR A 94 -26.70 6.39 -0.89
C TYR A 94 -28.19 6.32 -1.23
N PRO A 95 -28.83 5.14 -1.18
CA PRO A 95 -30.27 5.01 -1.38
C PRO A 95 -31.03 5.88 -0.36
N ARG A 96 -31.95 6.69 -0.87
CA ARG A 96 -32.83 7.54 -0.08
C ARG A 96 -34.13 6.82 0.25
#